data_AF-A0A0R1GVZ4-F1
#
_entry.id   AF-A0A0R1GVZ4-F1
#
_cell.length_a   1.000
_cell.length_b   1.000
_cell.length_c   1.000
_cell.angle_alpha   90.00
_cell.angle_beta   90.00
_cell.angle_gamma   90.00
#
_symmetry.space_group_name_H-M   'P 1'
#
loop_
_entity.id
_entity.type
_entity.pdbx_description
1 polymer ?
#
loop_
_entity_poly.entity_id
_entity_poly.type
_entity_poly.pdbx_seq_one_letter_code
_entity_poly.pdbx_strand_id
1 'polypeptide(L)' 'MLTTDFDVKLKLIILTVVGFLALAGVLGYVYHLDHHFNRRLIGVIAVMVALVFILISLILIHH' A
#
# COMPACT_ATOMS: atom_id res chain seq x y z
N MET A 1 -20.40 7.00 18.92
CA MET A 1 -19.81 5.76 18.36
C MET A 1 -19.71 5.85 16.84
N LEU A 2 -20.77 6.22 16.11
CA LEU A 2 -20.76 6.36 14.65
C LEU A 2 -19.60 7.20 14.04
N THR A 3 -19.26 8.35 14.62
CA THR A 3 -18.19 9.24 14.12
C THR A 3 -16.79 8.70 14.37
N THR A 4 -16.54 8.08 15.52
CA THR A 4 -15.19 7.60 15.90
C THR A 4 -14.78 6.41 15.05
N ASP A 5 -15.72 5.49 14.79
CA ASP A 5 -15.48 4.34 13.90
C ASP A 5 -15.24 4.79 12.46
N PHE A 6 -15.91 5.86 12.02
CA PHE A 6 -15.73 6.42 10.67
C PHE A 6 -14.38 7.13 10.51
N ASP A 7 -13.94 7.90 11.52
CA ASP A 7 -12.65 8.59 11.52
C ASP A 7 -11.46 7.60 11.45
N VAL A 8 -11.53 6.52 12.23
CA VAL A 8 -10.50 5.47 12.22
C VAL A 8 -10.43 4.76 10.86
N LYS A 9 -11.58 4.43 10.26
CA LYS A 9 -11.64 3.83 8.91
C LYS A 9 -11.00 4.72 7.86
N LEU A 10 -11.36 6.00 7.85
CA LEU A 10 -10.81 6.96 6.88
C LEU A 10 -9.29 7.08 7.03
N LYS A 11 -8.78 7.16 8.26
CA LYS A 11 -7.34 7.17 8.54
C LYS A 11 -6.62 5.93 8.04
N LEU A 12 -7.19 4.74 8.24
CA LEU A 12 -6.59 3.48 7.76
C LEU A 12 -6.55 3.42 6.23
N ILE A 13 -7.60 3.86 5.55
CA ILE A 13 -7.65 3.92 4.08
C ILE A 13 -6.57 4.89 3.58
N ILE A 14 -6.52 6.11 4.12
CA ILE A 14 -5.53 7.12 3.74
C ILE A 14 -4.10 6.60 3.98
N LEU A 15 -3.83 6.01 5.15
CA LEU A 15 -2.51 5.48 5.48
C LEU A 15 -2.08 4.38 4.50
N THR A 16 -3.01 3.49 4.12
CA THR A 16 -2.74 2.41 3.19
C THR A 16 -2.47 2.94 1.78
N VAL A 17 -3.27 3.91 1.32
CA VAL A 17 -3.10 4.56 0.00
C VAL A 17 -1.77 5.31 -0.08
N VAL A 18 -1.42 6.09 0.95
CA VAL A 18 -0.16 6.84 1.01
C VAL A 18 1.03 5.87 1.02
N GLY A 19 0.96 4.79 1.79
CA GLY A 19 1.98 3.73 1.78
C GLY A 19 2.16 3.10 0.40
N PHE A 20 1.06 2.85 -0.30
CA PHE A 20 1.09 2.29 -1.65
C PHE A 20 1.73 3.25 -2.67
N LEU A 21 1.38 4.53 -2.63
CA LEU A 21 1.97 5.57 -3.49
C LEU A 21 3.46 5.75 -3.23
N ALA A 22 3.88 5.75 -1.96
CA ALA A 22 5.30 5.83 -1.60
C ALA A 22 6.09 4.64 -2.16
N LEU A 23 5.56 3.42 -2.03
CA LEU A 23 6.19 2.23 -2.60
C LEU A 23 6.19 2.25 -4.12
N ALA A 24 5.15 2.79 -4.76
CA ALA A 24 5.09 2.93 -6.21
C ALA A 24 6.18 3.89 -6.71
N GLY A 25 6.40 5.00 -5.98
CA GLY A 25 7.49 5.92 -6.24
C GLY A 25 8.86 5.26 -6.10
N VAL A 26 9.08 4.48 -5.03
CA VAL A 26 10.33 3.72 -4.84
C VAL A 26 10.52 2.68 -5.95
N LEU A 27 9.47 1.96 -6.33
CA LEU A 27 9.51 0.95 -7.39
C LEU A 27 9.86 1.60 -8.73
N GLY A 28 9.20 2.71 -9.08
CA GLY A 28 9.43 3.46 -10.32
C GLY A 28 10.83 4.08 -10.35
N TYR A 29 11.29 4.64 -9.24
CA TYR A 29 12.64 5.19 -9.13
C TYR A 29 13.71 4.12 -9.28
N VAL A 30 13.58 2.98 -8.60
CA VAL A 30 14.54 1.86 -8.70
C VAL A 30 14.50 1.24 -10.10
N TYR A 31 13.31 1.05 -10.68
CA TYR A 31 13.15 0.52 -12.04
C TYR A 31 13.79 1.44 -13.11
N HIS A 32 13.72 2.75 -12.89
CA HIS A 32 14.33 3.74 -13.78
C HIS A 32 15.86 3.86 -13.58
N LEU A 33 16.35 3.70 -12.35
CA LEU A 33 17.76 3.86 -12.03
C LEU A 33 18.59 2.63 -12.40
N ASP A 34 18.07 1.43 -12.16
CA ASP A 34 18.75 0.16 -12.44
C ASP A 34 17.80 -0.81 -13.14
N HIS A 35 17.91 -0.89 -14.47
CA HIS A 35 17.18 -1.86 -15.29
C HIS A 35 17.61 -3.32 -15.03
N HIS A 36 18.56 -3.54 -14.11
CA HIS A 36 18.94 -4.86 -13.62
C HIS A 36 18.14 -5.23 -12.37
N PHE A 37 17.31 -6.26 -12.54
CA PHE A 37 16.42 -6.84 -11.54
C PHE A 37 17.17 -7.21 -10.26
N ASN A 38 17.22 -6.28 -9.31
CA ASN A 38 17.89 -6.48 -8.03
C ASN A 38 16.88 -7.03 -7.01
N ARG A 39 17.28 -7.98 -6.16
CA ARG A 39 16.44 -8.67 -5.14
C ARG A 39 15.59 -7.71 -4.28
N ARG A 40 15.98 -6.44 -4.17
CA ARG A 40 15.21 -5.38 -3.50
C ARG A 40 13.86 -5.09 -4.16
N LEU A 41 13.74 -5.18 -5.49
CA LEU A 41 12.48 -5.00 -6.22
C LEU A 41 11.42 -6.04 -5.80
N ILE A 42 11.83 -7.29 -5.55
CA ILE A 42 10.94 -8.37 -5.11
C ILE A 42 10.35 -8.04 -3.74
N GLY A 43 11.15 -7.49 -2.82
CA GLY A 43 10.67 -7.05 -1.51
C GLY A 43 9.61 -5.95 -1.61
N VAL A 44 9.83 -4.95 -2.48
CA VAL A 44 8.86 -3.86 -2.69
C VAL A 44 7.56 -4.38 -3.34
N ILE A 45 7.65 -5.29 -4.31
CA ILE A 45 6.48 -5.94 -4.91
C ILE A 45 5.70 -6.75 -3.86
N ALA A 46 6.38 -7.52 -3.01
CA ALA A 46 5.73 -8.29 -1.96
C ALA A 46 4.98 -7.39 -0.96
N VAL A 47 5.57 -6.25 -0.58
CA VAL A 47 4.90 -5.27 0.29
C VAL A 47 3.72 -4.61 -0.41
N MET A 48 3.83 -4.30 -1.71
CA MET A 48 2.70 -3.80 -2.49
C MET A 48 1.52 -4.79 -2.52
N VAL A 49 1.77 -6.07 -2.77
CA VAL A 49 0.73 -7.11 -2.77
C VAL A 49 0.09 -7.23 -1.39
N ALA A 50 0.88 -7.19 -0.32
CA ALA A 50 0.36 -7.21 1.06
C ALA A 50 -0.53 -6.00 1.35
N LEU A 51 -0.13 -4.79 0.93
CA LEU A 51 -0.94 -3.58 1.11
C LEU A 51 -2.25 -3.64 0.33
N VAL A 52 -2.23 -4.13 -0.91
CA VAL A 52 -3.45 -4.32 -1.71
C VAL A 52 -4.38 -5.31 -1.00
N PHE A 53 -3.84 -6.41 -0.46
CA PHE A 53 -4.62 -7.39 0.29
C PHE A 53 -5.24 -6.79 1.55
N ILE A 54 -4.48 -5.98 2.31
CA ILE A 54 -4.99 -5.25 3.48
C ILE A 54 -6.12 -4.29 3.08
N LEU A 55 -5.94 -3.55 1.98
CA LEU A 55 -6.93 -2.59 1.48
C LEU A 55 -8.23 -3.29 1.06
N ILE A 56 -8.14 -4.39 0.31
CA ILE A 56 -9.29 -5.20 -0.10
C ILE A 56 -9.97 -5.81 1.12
N SER A 57 -9.21 -6.38 2.06
CA SER A 57 -9.76 -6.96 3.28
C SER A 57 -10.48 -5.93 4.14
N LEU A 58 -9.90 -4.73 4.28
CA LEU A 58 -10.53 -3.62 5.00
C LEU A 58 -11.86 -3.20 4.34
N ILE A 59 -11.92 -3.17 3.01
CA ILE A 59 -13.15 -2.88 2.27
C ILE A 59 -14.18 -4.01 2.45
N LEU A 60 -13.77 -5.27 2.32
CA LEU A 60 -14.67 -6.43 2.37
C LEU A 60 -15.27 -6.67 3.76
N ILE A 61 -14.51 -6.45 4.83
CA ILE A 61 -14.98 -6.62 6.22
C ILE A 61 -15.94 -5.47 6.59
N HIS A 62 -15.94 -4.37 5.85
CA HIS A 62 -16.67 -3.15 6.21
C HIS A 62 -17.77 -2.75 5.23
N HIS A 63 -18.01 -3.56 4.19
CA HIS A 63 -19.16 -3.52 3.29
C HIS A 63 -20.14 -4.65 3.67
#